data_AF-A0A937MMT0-F1
#
_entry.id   AF-A0A937MMT0-F1
#
_cell.length_a   1.000
_cell.length_b   1.000
_cell.length_c   1.000
_cell.angle_alpha   90.00
_cell.angle_beta   90.00
_cell.angle_gamma   90.00
#
_symmetry.space_group_name_H-M   'P 1'
#
loop_
_entity.id
_entity.type
_entity.pdbx_description
1 polymer ?
#
loop_
_entity_poly.entity_id
_entity_poly.type
_entity_poly.pdbx_seq_one_letter_code
_entity_poly.pdbx_strand_id
1 'polypeptide(L)'
;GSELAVTFTDPHALAPLNIPLYPTQLYSSLSGFIIFLVLILMHSRKKFEGQVFIWLLVMHSTARLFVERFRGDDRGVLLGGDMSITQLVTLLILIASIVALFIFKRRQTKN
;
A
#
# COMPACT_ATOMS: atom_id res chain seq x y z
N GLY A 1 -26.98 2.35 -10.01
CA GLY A 1 -26.47 1.89 -8.70
C GLY A 1 -25.28 0.99 -8.98
N SER A 2 -24.14 1.26 -8.36
CA SER A 2 -22.91 0.50 -8.56
C SER A 2 -23.09 -0.92 -8.02
N GLU A 3 -22.92 -1.93 -8.87
CA GLU A 3 -23.16 -3.36 -8.59
C GLU A 3 -22.26 -3.97 -7.49
N LEU A 4 -21.36 -3.18 -6.89
CA LEU A 4 -20.33 -3.64 -5.95
C LEU A 4 -20.42 -3.01 -4.55
N ALA A 5 -21.42 -2.16 -4.30
CA ALA A 5 -21.58 -1.51 -3.01
C ALA A 5 -22.62 -2.25 -2.15
N VAL A 6 -22.26 -2.55 -0.90
CA VAL A 6 -23.18 -3.16 0.07
C VAL A 6 -23.85 -2.05 0.86
N THR A 7 -25.17 -2.04 0.88
CA THR A 7 -25.97 -1.10 1.67
C THR A 7 -26.53 -1.81 2.88
N PHE A 8 -26.12 -1.36 4.07
CA PHE A 8 -26.66 -1.87 5.33
C PHE A 8 -27.98 -1.16 5.63
N THR A 9 -29.03 -1.94 5.86
CA THR A 9 -30.39 -1.47 6.22
C THR A 9 -30.80 -1.88 7.63
N ASP A 10 -30.04 -2.77 8.28
CA ASP A 10 -30.29 -3.23 9.65
C ASP A 10 -29.78 -2.20 10.68
N PRO A 11 -30.66 -1.65 11.53
CA PRO A 11 -30.29 -0.67 12.57
C PRO A 11 -29.30 -1.18 13.62
N HIS A 12 -29.05 -2.50 13.70
CA HIS A 12 -28.01 -3.08 14.56
C HIS A 12 -26.64 -3.20 13.87
N ALA A 13 -26.53 -2.82 12.59
CA ALA A 13 -25.26 -2.83 11.89
C ALA A 13 -24.29 -1.78 12.46
N LEU A 14 -23.03 -2.18 12.64
CA LEU A 14 -21.92 -1.27 13.00
C LEU A 14 -21.53 -0.31 11.85
N ALA A 15 -22.13 -0.49 10.68
CA ALA A 15 -21.88 0.27 9.47
C ALA A 15 -22.95 1.36 9.26
N PRO A 16 -22.59 2.51 8.65
CA PRO A 16 -23.55 3.56 8.32
C PRO A 16 -24.72 3.02 7.48
N LEU A 17 -25.94 3.22 7.99
CA LEU A 17 -27.17 2.82 7.34
C LEU A 17 -27.39 3.57 6.03
N ASN A 18 -27.87 2.87 5.01
CA ASN A 18 -28.25 3.44 3.71
C ASN A 18 -27.11 4.10 2.90
N ILE A 19 -25.84 3.90 3.30
CA ILE A 19 -24.67 4.37 2.55
C ILE A 19 -24.08 3.21 1.75
N PRO A 20 -23.84 3.35 0.44
CA PRO A 20 -23.13 2.35 -0.34
C PRO A 20 -21.67 2.27 0.14
N LEU A 21 -21.29 1.17 0.80
CA LEU A 21 -19.92 0.93 1.23
C LEU A 21 -19.21 0.01 0.24
N TYR A 22 -18.11 0.50 -0.33
CA TYR A 22 -17.19 -0.35 -1.07
C TYR A 22 -16.41 -1.23 -0.09
N PRO A 23 -16.23 -2.53 -0.38
CA PRO A 23 -15.52 -3.45 0.50
C PRO A 23 -14.01 -3.20 0.46
N THR A 24 -13.57 -2.12 1.11
CA THR A 24 -12.17 -1.75 1.27
C THR A 24 -11.33 -2.88 1.87
N GLN A 25 -11.91 -3.70 2.74
CA GLN A 25 -11.27 -4.89 3.30
C GLN A 25 -10.82 -5.90 2.24
N LEU A 26 -11.65 -6.18 1.24
CA LEU A 26 -11.31 -7.10 0.15
C LEU A 26 -10.15 -6.56 -0.69
N TYR A 27 -10.16 -5.26 -1.00
CA TYR A 27 -9.06 -4.61 -1.73
C TYR A 27 -7.75 -4.61 -0.92
N SER A 28 -7.82 -4.34 0.39
CA SER A 28 -6.65 -4.37 1.26
C SER A 28 -6.05 -5.79 1.35
N SER A 29 -6.86 -6.81 1.60
CA SER A 29 -6.41 -8.21 1.61
C SER A 29 -5.85 -8.66 0.27
N LEU A 30 -6.48 -8.27 -0.86
CA LEU A 30 -5.98 -8.59 -2.19
C LEU A 30 -4.62 -7.94 -2.46
N SER A 31 -4.45 -6.67 -2.10
CA SER A 31 -3.16 -5.97 -2.26
C SER A 31 -2.05 -6.63 -1.43
N GLY A 32 -2.35 -7.05 -0.19
CA GLY A 32 -1.42 -7.79 0.65
C GLY A 32 -1.05 -9.15 0.05
N PHE A 33 -2.04 -9.87 -0.49
CA PHE A 33 -1.82 -11.17 -1.12
C PHE A 33 -0.95 -11.07 -2.39
N ILE A 34 -1.18 -10.06 -3.23
CA ILE A 34 -0.36 -9.79 -4.43
C ILE A 34 1.08 -9.50 -4.03
N ILE A 35 1.30 -8.61 -3.05
CA ILE A 35 2.65 -8.30 -2.56
C ILE A 35 3.33 -9.57 -2.04
N PHE A 36 2.63 -10.37 -1.24
CA PHE A 36 3.16 -11.62 -0.70
C PHE A 36 3.59 -12.61 -1.80
N LEU A 37 2.75 -12.81 -2.81
CA LEU A 37 3.04 -13.72 -3.92
C LEU A 37 4.28 -13.26 -4.70
N VAL A 38 4.36 -11.97 -5.02
CA VAL A 38 5.53 -11.39 -5.71
C VAL A 38 6.80 -11.60 -4.88
N LEU A 39 6.74 -11.38 -3.56
CA LEU A 39 7.90 -11.58 -2.68
C LEU A 39 8.35 -13.03 -2.60
N ILE A 40 7.43 -14.00 -2.58
CA ILE A 40 7.79 -15.43 -2.62
C ILE A 40 8.51 -15.77 -3.92
N LEU A 41 7.98 -15.33 -5.06
CA LEU A 41 8.61 -15.58 -6.37
C LEU A 41 10.00 -14.94 -6.46
N MET A 42 10.18 -13.78 -5.83
CA MET A 42 11.47 -13.09 -5.76
C MET A 42 12.44 -13.72 -4.76
N HIS A 43 11.96 -14.41 -3.73
CA HIS A 43 12.80 -14.97 -2.67
C HIS A 43 13.84 -15.95 -3.24
N SER A 44 13.43 -16.80 -4.19
CA SER A 44 14.31 -17.76 -4.86
C SER A 44 15.33 -17.11 -5.80
N ARG A 45 15.17 -15.82 -6.13
CA ARG A 45 16.05 -15.06 -7.04
C ARG A 45 16.78 -13.91 -6.34
N LYS A 46 16.80 -13.90 -5.01
CA LYS A 46 17.50 -12.86 -4.22
C LYS A 46 19.00 -12.91 -4.48
N LYS A 47 19.60 -11.74 -4.67
CA LYS A 47 21.02 -11.55 -4.92
C LYS A 47 21.78 -11.21 -3.64
N PHE A 48 21.12 -10.53 -2.70
CA PHE A 48 21.70 -10.12 -1.42
C PHE A 48 20.70 -10.28 -0.26
N GLU A 49 21.24 -10.36 0.96
CA GLU A 49 20.46 -10.41 2.19
C GLU A 49 19.71 -9.09 2.40
N GLY A 50 18.42 -9.17 2.75
CA GLY A 50 17.56 -8.00 2.88
C GLY A 50 16.91 -7.51 1.58
N GLN A 51 17.25 -8.06 0.40
CA GLN A 51 16.62 -7.67 -0.87
C GLN A 51 15.10 -7.82 -0.84
N VAL A 52 14.59 -8.93 -0.30
CA VAL A 52 13.15 -9.21 -0.21
C VAL A 52 12.46 -8.19 0.71
N PHE A 53 13.09 -7.83 1.82
CA PHE A 53 12.57 -6.82 2.75
C PHE A 53 12.51 -5.43 2.10
N ILE A 54 13.53 -5.03 1.36
CA ILE A 54 13.51 -3.74 0.66
C ILE A 54 12.42 -3.73 -0.44
N TRP A 55 12.25 -4.84 -1.16
CA TRP A 55 11.15 -4.97 -2.14
C TRP A 55 9.76 -4.96 -1.49
N LEU A 56 9.62 -5.52 -0.28
CA LEU A 56 8.39 -5.40 0.51
C LEU A 56 8.08 -3.92 0.77
N LEU A 57 9.06 -3.14 1.23
CA LEU A 57 8.88 -1.71 1.51
C LEU A 57 8.52 -0.92 0.25
N VAL A 58 9.19 -1.19 -0.88
CA VAL A 58 8.86 -0.54 -2.16
C VAL A 58 7.42 -0.85 -2.58
N MET A 59 7.05 -2.13 -2.67
CA MET A 59 5.73 -2.51 -3.15
C MET A 59 4.61 -2.06 -2.20
N HIS A 60 4.81 -2.19 -0.90
CA HIS A 60 3.84 -1.75 0.10
C HIS A 60 3.64 -0.24 0.07
N SER A 61 4.72 0.55 0.04
CA SER A 61 4.62 2.01 -0.02
C SER A 61 3.99 2.49 -1.32
N THR A 62 4.33 1.89 -2.47
CA THR A 62 3.68 2.21 -3.75
C THR A 62 2.20 1.87 -3.74
N ALA A 63 1.81 0.68 -3.26
CA ALA A 63 0.41 0.28 -3.15
C ALA A 63 -0.36 1.22 -2.22
N ARG A 64 0.25 1.65 -1.11
CA ARG A 64 -0.39 2.57 -0.16
C ARG A 64 -0.61 3.96 -0.74
N LEU A 65 0.39 4.52 -1.44
CA LEU A 65 0.23 5.80 -2.14
C LEU A 65 -0.82 5.72 -3.26
N PHE A 66 -0.89 4.59 -3.96
CA PHE A 66 -1.89 4.33 -4.98
C PHE A 66 -3.29 4.25 -4.34
N VAL A 67 -3.50 3.37 -3.36
CA VAL A 67 -4.78 3.22 -2.65
C VAL A 67 -5.25 4.56 -2.08
N GLU A 68 -4.37 5.33 -1.46
CA GLU A 68 -4.72 6.64 -0.90
C GLU A 68 -5.20 7.62 -1.98
N ARG A 69 -4.60 7.61 -3.17
CA ARG A 69 -5.04 8.43 -4.32
C ARG A 69 -6.40 7.99 -4.87
N PHE A 70 -6.70 6.69 -4.87
CA PHE A 70 -8.00 6.17 -5.29
C PHE A 70 -9.07 6.28 -4.21
N ARG A 71 -8.68 6.45 -2.93
CA ARG A 71 -9.63 6.46 -1.82
C ARG A 71 -10.52 7.69 -1.82
N GLY A 72 -10.12 8.78 -2.47
CA GLY A 72 -10.99 9.92 -2.81
C GLY A 72 -11.67 10.65 -1.64
N ASP A 73 -11.44 10.23 -0.40
CA ASP A 73 -12.03 10.82 0.80
C ASP A 73 -11.02 11.77 1.45
N ASP A 74 -11.42 13.04 1.60
CA ASP A 74 -10.78 14.17 2.29
C ASP A 74 -10.48 13.92 3.79
N ARG A 75 -10.30 12.67 4.22
CA ARG A 75 -9.99 12.31 5.61
C ARG A 75 -8.49 12.13 5.80
N GLY A 76 -7.77 13.25 5.68
CA GLY A 76 -6.33 13.28 5.93
C GLY A 76 -5.67 14.64 5.77
N VAL A 77 -6.44 15.73 5.67
CA VAL A 77 -5.93 17.09 5.59
C VAL A 77 -5.40 17.50 6.96
N LEU A 78 -4.12 17.26 7.23
CA LEU A 78 -3.43 17.99 8.28
C LEU A 78 -3.04 19.35 7.72
N LEU A 79 -3.51 20.41 8.37
CA LEU A 79 -3.11 21.80 8.10
C LEU A 79 -3.47 22.33 6.69
N GLY A 80 -4.68 22.04 6.19
CA GLY A 80 -5.21 22.72 4.99
C GLY A 80 -4.45 22.45 3.68
N GLY A 81 -3.70 21.35 3.56
CA GLY A 81 -3.01 20.95 2.33
C GLY A 81 -3.40 19.56 1.81
N ASP A 82 -3.16 19.32 0.51
CA ASP A 82 -3.52 18.09 -0.22
C ASP A 82 -2.75 16.82 0.21
N MET A 83 -1.86 16.89 1.23
CA MET A 83 -0.98 15.78 1.59
C MET A 83 -1.01 15.42 3.10
N SER A 84 -1.41 14.18 3.40
CA SER A 84 -1.43 13.62 4.76
C SER A 84 -0.02 13.30 5.28
N ILE A 85 0.24 13.44 6.59
CA ILE A 85 1.49 12.99 7.24
C ILE A 85 1.82 11.54 6.87
N THR A 86 0.78 10.69 6.74
CA THR A 86 0.97 9.29 6.36
C THR A 86 1.51 9.15 4.94
N GLN A 87 1.08 10.01 4.01
CA GLN A 87 1.61 10.02 2.64
C GLN A 87 3.07 10.50 2.63
N LEU A 88 3.41 11.53 3.42
CA LEU A 88 4.80 12.01 3.54
C LEU A 88 5.72 10.90 4.06
N VAL A 89 5.36 10.27 5.17
CA VAL A 89 6.15 9.18 5.75
C VAL A 89 6.27 8.00 4.79
N THR A 90 5.17 7.63 4.12
CA THR A 90 5.18 6.54 3.13
C THR A 90 6.10 6.86 1.94
N LEU A 91 6.11 8.11 1.48
CA LEU A 91 6.98 8.58 0.41
C LEU A 91 8.46 8.54 0.83
N LEU A 92 8.79 8.97 2.04
CA LEU A 92 10.16 8.90 2.57
C LEU A 92 10.66 7.46 2.65
N ILE A 93 9.82 6.53 3.12
CA ILE A 93 10.15 5.09 3.16
C ILE A 93 10.39 4.55 1.75
N LEU A 94 9.57 4.94 0.78
CA LEU A 94 9.73 4.52 -0.62
C LEU A 94 11.07 4.98 -1.19
N ILE A 95 11.41 6.27 -1.01
CA ILE A 95 12.68 6.84 -1.49
C ILE A 95 13.86 6.15 -0.84
N ALA A 96 13.85 6.00 0.49
CA ALA A 96 14.91 5.32 1.23
C ALA A 96 15.12 3.87 0.75
N SER A 97 14.02 3.15 0.48
CA SER A 97 14.06 1.77 -0.01
C SER A 97 14.64 1.68 -1.42
N ILE A 98 14.27 2.59 -2.32
CA ILE A 98 14.83 2.65 -3.68
C ILE A 98 16.34 2.94 -3.63
N VAL A 99 16.76 3.91 -2.81
CA VAL A 99 18.17 4.25 -2.62
C VAL A 99 18.95 3.04 -2.08
N ALA A 100 18.40 2.33 -1.09
CA ALA A 100 18.99 1.11 -0.57
C ALA A 100 19.18 0.03 -1.66
N LEU A 101 18.18 -0.20 -2.51
CA LEU A 101 18.30 -1.14 -3.65
C LEU A 101 19.47 -0.76 -4.57
N PHE A 102 19.61 0.52 -4.91
CA PHE A 102 20.70 0.98 -5.79
C PHE A 102 22.07 0.81 -5.14
N ILE A 103 22.22 1.13 -3.85
CA ILE A 103 23.48 0.98 -3.12
C ILE A 103 23.88 -0.50 -3.04
N PHE A 104 22.98 -1.39 -2.63
CA PHE A 104 23.29 -2.82 -2.50
C PHE A 104 23.55 -3.49 -3.85
N LYS A 105 22.81 -3.10 -4.90
CA LYS A 105 23.07 -3.59 -6.27
C LYS A 105 24.46 -3.19 -6.76
N ARG A 106 24.89 -1.94 -6.51
CA ARG A 106 26.23 -1.47 -6.90
C ARG A 106 27.35 -2.17 -6.14
N ARG A 107 27.16 -2.46 -4.85
CA ARG A 107 28.14 -3.20 -4.04
C ARG A 107 28.37 -4.61 -4.56
N GLN A 108 27.33 -5.28 -5.07
CA GLN A 108 27.46 -6.62 -5.62
C GLN A 108 28.11 -6.70 -7.00
N THR A 109 28.08 -5.62 -7.79
CA THR A 109 28.79 -5.60 -9.09
C THR A 109 30.29 -5.37 -8.93
N LYS A 110 30.74 -4.92 -7.75
CA LYS A 110 32.14 -4.54 -7.49
C LYS A 110 32.94 -5.60 -6.72
N ASN A 111 32.27 -6.64 -6.23
CA ASN A 111 32.88 -7.84 -5.63
C ASN A 111 32.86 -8.97 -6.65
#